data_AF-A0A960MSH1-F1
#
_entry.id   AF-A0A960MSH1-F1
#
_cell.length_a   1.000
_cell.length_b   1.000
_cell.length_c   1.000
_cell.angle_alpha   90.00
_cell.angle_beta   90.00
_cell.angle_gamma   90.00
#
_symmetry.space_group_name_H-M   'P 1'
#
loop_
_entity.id
_entity.type
_entity.pdbx_description
1 polymer ?
#
loop_
_entity_poly.entity_id
_entity_poly.type
_entity_poly.pdbx_seq_one_letter_code
_entity_poly.pdbx_strand_id
1 'polypeptide(L)'
;MKQSQTGIQRVELNCYDNPIYCPFCGAVAFETDSGKHESMKPCGHVLFLAHDEGFEYRSDRFDAAMDIVGTPDEAIDLGDGGYDGFTNRVSIKDSVKFAIYIPAPSFFGAYVGFAPTAE
;
A
#
# COMPACT_ATOMS: atom_id res chain seq x y z
N MET A 1 24.76 4.99 17.50
CA MET A 1 24.31 5.29 16.12
C MET A 1 22.92 4.69 15.98
N LYS A 2 21.87 5.51 15.84
CA LYS A 2 20.50 5.00 15.65
C LYS A 2 20.43 4.42 14.24
N GLN A 3 19.96 3.17 14.11
CA GLN A 3 19.75 2.55 12.82
C GLN A 3 18.76 3.44 12.04
N SER A 4 19.21 3.99 10.91
CA SER A 4 18.32 4.65 9.96
C SER A 4 17.48 3.53 9.35
N GLN A 5 16.19 3.47 9.70
CA GLN A 5 15.28 2.52 9.07
C GLN A 5 15.10 2.94 7.61
N THR A 6 15.67 2.19 6.67
CA THR A 6 15.69 2.50 5.23
C THR A 6 14.47 1.91 4.51
N GLY A 7 13.27 2.14 5.05
CA GLY A 7 12.03 1.62 4.47
C GLY A 7 10.79 2.32 5.04
N ILE A 8 9.65 2.12 4.38
CA ILE A 8 8.35 2.66 4.76
C ILE A 8 7.96 2.25 6.19
N GLN A 9 7.38 3.17 6.96
CA GLN A 9 6.87 2.84 8.30
C GLN A 9 5.65 1.93 8.15
N ARG A 10 5.56 0.87 8.95
CA ARG A 10 4.43 -0.08 8.92
C ARG A 10 3.53 0.11 10.14
N VAL A 11 2.22 0.14 9.92
CA VAL A 11 1.20 0.05 10.95
C VAL A 11 0.28 -1.11 10.63
N GLU A 12 0.14 -2.04 11.58
CA GLU A 12 -0.81 -3.15 11.47
C GLU A 12 -2.14 -2.75 12.09
N LEU A 13 -3.22 -2.95 11.34
CA LEU A 13 -4.57 -2.62 11.75
C LEU A 13 -5.31 -3.92 12.08
N ASN A 14 -5.96 -3.96 13.25
CA ASN A 14 -6.76 -5.11 13.70
C ASN A 14 -8.22 -5.04 13.23
N CYS A 15 -8.63 -3.93 12.63
CA CYS A 15 -9.99 -3.70 12.13
C CYS A 15 -10.05 -3.96 10.63
N TYR A 16 -10.67 -5.09 10.26
CA TYR A 16 -10.80 -5.52 8.87
C TYR A 16 -12.10 -5.04 8.20
N ASP A 17 -13.06 -4.52 8.97
CA ASP A 17 -14.33 -3.99 8.45
C ASP A 17 -14.35 -2.46 8.29
N ASN A 18 -13.27 -1.78 8.71
CA ASN A 18 -13.21 -0.33 8.70
C ASN A 18 -12.50 0.18 7.44
N PRO A 19 -12.98 1.26 6.81
CA PRO A 19 -12.27 1.90 5.73
C PRO A 19 -10.94 2.46 6.20
N ILE A 20 -9.95 2.40 5.32
CA ILE A 20 -8.67 3.07 5.53
C ILE A 20 -8.79 4.49 4.98
N TYR A 21 -8.52 5.47 5.84
CA TYR A 21 -8.40 6.86 5.46
C TYR A 21 -6.93 7.24 5.26
N CYS A 22 -6.68 8.15 4.33
CA CYS A 22 -5.38 8.76 4.15
C CYS A 22 -4.99 9.56 5.41
N PRO A 23 -3.83 9.28 6.02
CA PRO A 23 -3.39 9.98 7.23
C PRO A 23 -2.99 11.44 6.97
N PHE A 24 -2.85 11.85 5.71
CA PHE A 24 -2.41 13.20 5.33
C PHE A 24 -3.57 14.15 4.99
N CYS A 25 -4.64 13.66 4.36
CA CYS A 25 -5.78 14.52 3.96
C CYS A 25 -7.16 14.01 4.39
N GLY A 26 -7.27 12.84 5.02
CA GLY A 26 -8.53 12.28 5.49
C GLY A 26 -9.45 11.73 4.39
N ALA A 27 -9.03 11.72 3.12
CA ALA A 27 -9.77 11.05 2.05
C ALA A 27 -9.80 9.53 2.27
N VAL A 28 -10.91 8.87 1.92
CA VAL A 28 -10.97 7.41 1.90
C VAL A 28 -9.99 6.87 0.85
N ALA A 29 -9.17 5.91 1.24
CA ALA A 29 -8.15 5.30 0.39
C ALA A 29 -8.47 3.84 0.04
N PHE A 30 -9.16 3.13 0.92
CA PHE A 30 -9.59 1.75 0.73
C PHE A 30 -10.87 1.48 1.53
N GLU A 31 -11.84 0.82 0.90
CA GLU A 31 -13.09 0.38 1.53
C GLU A 31 -13.21 -1.14 1.41
N THR A 32 -13.68 -1.78 2.47
CA THR A 32 -13.79 -3.25 2.54
C THR A 32 -15.17 -3.76 2.12
N ASP A 33 -16.20 -2.92 2.16
CA ASP A 33 -17.60 -3.37 2.11
C ASP A 33 -18.56 -2.42 1.37
N SER A 34 -18.22 -2.01 0.15
CA SER A 34 -19.21 -1.39 -0.72
C SER A 34 -19.27 -2.15 -2.04
N GLY A 35 -20.39 -2.84 -2.28
CA GLY A 35 -20.76 -3.52 -3.54
C GLY A 35 -20.90 -2.58 -4.74
N LYS A 36 -20.09 -1.53 -4.79
CA LYS A 36 -19.88 -0.57 -5.85
C LYS A 36 -18.36 -0.41 -6.01
N HIS A 37 -17.77 -1.22 -6.87
CA HIS A 37 -16.46 -0.94 -7.49
C HIS A 37 -16.57 0.28 -8.42
N GLU A 38 -17.07 1.42 -7.93
CA GLU A 38 -16.87 2.67 -8.64
C GLU A 38 -15.40 3.05 -8.45
N SER A 39 -14.75 3.37 -9.56
CA SER A 39 -13.32 3.64 -9.71
C SER A 39 -12.93 4.87 -8.89
N MET A 40 -12.90 4.76 -7.57
CA MET A 40 -12.50 5.83 -6.67
C MET A 40 -11.03 6.09 -6.93
N LYS A 41 -10.72 7.21 -7.58
CA LYS A 41 -9.34 7.63 -7.78
C LYS A 41 -8.75 7.93 -6.40
N PRO A 42 -7.70 7.21 -5.96
CA PRO A 42 -7.07 7.49 -4.69
C PRO A 42 -6.54 8.93 -4.66
N CYS A 43 -6.49 9.54 -3.47
CA CYS A 43 -5.91 10.87 -3.34
C CYS A 43 -4.42 10.86 -3.71
N GLY A 44 -3.85 12.03 -4.01
CA GLY A 44 -2.44 12.15 -4.41
C GLY A 44 -1.42 11.65 -3.39
N HIS A 45 -1.83 11.37 -2.14
CA HIS A 45 -0.99 10.79 -1.10
C HIS A 45 -0.89 9.27 -1.14
N VAL A 46 -1.77 8.57 -1.86
CA VAL A 46 -1.69 7.11 -2.01
C VAL A 46 -0.52 6.76 -2.94
N LEU A 47 0.28 5.79 -2.52
CA LEU A 47 1.39 5.24 -3.30
C LEU A 47 0.97 3.99 -4.06
N PHE A 48 0.31 3.07 -3.34
CA PHE A 48 -0.15 1.79 -3.85
C PHE A 48 -1.37 1.31 -3.05
N LEU A 49 -2.19 0.50 -3.71
CA LEU A 49 -3.18 -0.40 -3.11
C LEU A 49 -2.82 -1.81 -3.59
N ALA A 50 -2.53 -2.71 -2.67
CA ALA A 50 -2.14 -4.08 -2.99
C ALA A 50 -2.84 -5.09 -2.07
N HIS A 51 -2.98 -6.30 -2.56
CA HIS A 51 -3.35 -7.48 -1.79
C HIS A 51 -2.39 -8.63 -2.09
N ASP A 52 -2.63 -9.80 -1.51
CA ASP A 52 -1.74 -10.95 -1.67
C ASP A 52 -1.60 -11.48 -3.11
N GLU A 53 -2.49 -11.07 -4.02
CA GLU A 53 -2.52 -11.53 -5.40
C GLU A 53 -2.09 -10.46 -6.42
N GLY A 54 -2.01 -9.18 -6.03
CA GLY A 54 -1.69 -8.12 -6.98
C GLY A 54 -1.80 -6.69 -6.46
N PHE A 55 -1.44 -5.75 -7.32
CA PHE A 55 -1.74 -4.32 -7.15
C PHE A 55 -3.08 -3.95 -7.81
N GLU A 56 -3.98 -3.35 -7.02
CA GLU A 56 -5.17 -2.66 -7.56
C GLU A 56 -4.83 -1.27 -8.07
N TYR A 57 -3.84 -0.62 -7.45
CA TYR A 57 -3.40 0.71 -7.81
C TYR A 57 -1.90 0.88 -7.55
N ARG A 58 -1.24 1.57 -8.47
CA ARG A 58 0.12 2.08 -8.32
C ARG A 58 0.17 3.52 -8.82
N SER A 59 0.84 4.38 -8.07
CA SER A 59 1.15 5.73 -8.50
C SER A 59 2.47 5.77 -9.27
N ASP A 60 2.62 6.70 -10.21
CA ASP A 60 3.87 6.88 -10.97
C ASP A 60 5.10 7.07 -10.06
N ARG A 61 4.92 7.77 -8.93
CA ARG A 61 5.99 7.97 -7.93
C ARG A 61 6.37 6.71 -7.19
N PHE A 62 5.42 5.79 -6.96
CA PHE A 62 5.73 4.48 -6.39
C PHE A 62 6.53 3.65 -7.39
N ASP A 63 6.06 3.59 -8.64
CA ASP A 63 6.74 2.84 -9.70
C ASP A 63 8.16 3.36 -9.94
N ALA A 64 8.36 4.68 -9.94
CA ALA A 64 9.67 5.29 -10.06
C ALA A 64 10.58 4.99 -8.86
N ALA A 65 10.05 5.04 -7.63
CA ALA A 65 10.83 4.75 -6.42
C ALA A 65 11.22 3.26 -6.29
N MET A 66 10.47 2.38 -6.94
CA MET A 66 10.67 0.94 -6.92
C MET A 66 11.37 0.40 -8.18
N ASP A 67 11.69 1.28 -9.15
CA ASP A 67 12.29 0.94 -10.45
C ASP A 67 11.46 -0.08 -11.27
N ILE A 68 10.13 0.10 -11.29
CA ILE A 68 9.15 -0.79 -11.96
C ILE A 68 8.23 -0.03 -12.92
N VAL A 69 8.65 1.14 -13.41
CA VAL A 69 7.88 1.95 -14.35
C VAL A 69 7.57 1.16 -15.62
N GLY A 70 6.28 0.98 -15.90
CA GLY A 70 5.81 0.21 -17.07
C GLY A 70 5.94 -1.31 -16.93
N THR A 71 6.43 -1.81 -15.80
CA THR A 71 6.51 -3.24 -15.51
C THR A 71 5.11 -3.74 -15.10
N PRO A 72 4.55 -4.75 -15.78
CA PRO A 72 3.29 -5.37 -15.38
C PRO A 72 3.47 -6.16 -14.07
N ASP A 73 2.38 -6.39 -13.35
CA ASP A 73 2.40 -6.93 -12.00
C ASP A 73 3.09 -8.29 -11.91
N GLU A 74 2.79 -9.16 -12.88
CA GLU A 74 3.29 -10.54 -12.96
C GLU A 74 4.81 -10.61 -13.26
N ALA A 75 5.42 -9.51 -13.69
CA ALA A 75 6.84 -9.41 -13.99
C ALA A 75 7.66 -8.81 -12.82
N ILE A 76 7.01 -8.40 -11.73
CA ILE A 76 7.68 -7.83 -10.57
C ILE A 76 8.32 -8.97 -9.75
N ASP A 77 9.61 -8.84 -9.44
CA ASP A 77 10.28 -9.73 -8.49
C ASP A 77 9.93 -9.34 -7.04
N LEU A 78 8.91 -10.01 -6.51
CA LEU A 78 8.42 -9.80 -5.14
C LEU A 78 9.39 -10.37 -4.08
N GLY A 79 10.25 -11.33 -4.46
CA GLY A 79 10.99 -12.17 -3.52
C GLY A 79 10.09 -12.94 -2.55
N ASP A 80 10.68 -13.46 -1.47
CA ASP A 80 10.00 -14.39 -0.53
C ASP A 80 8.86 -13.76 0.29
N GLY A 81 8.80 -12.43 0.36
CA GLY A 81 7.81 -11.70 1.15
C GLY A 81 6.51 -11.36 0.43
N GLY A 82 6.38 -11.73 -0.85
CA GLY A 82 5.23 -11.37 -1.69
C GLY A 82 5.01 -9.84 -1.76
N TYR A 83 3.77 -9.43 -2.06
CA TYR A 83 3.40 -8.01 -2.12
C TYR A 83 3.59 -7.28 -0.79
N ASP A 84 3.39 -7.97 0.34
CA ASP A 84 3.67 -7.38 1.66
C ASP A 84 5.13 -6.96 1.77
N GLY A 85 6.04 -7.93 1.62
CA GLY A 85 7.47 -7.74 1.76
C GLY A 85 8.06 -6.82 0.70
N PHE A 86 7.55 -6.89 -0.53
CA PHE A 86 7.98 -6.00 -1.61
C PHE A 86 7.66 -4.53 -1.29
N THR A 87 6.43 -4.25 -0.88
CA THR A 87 6.00 -2.87 -0.56
C THR A 87 6.67 -2.31 0.70
N ASN A 88 7.24 -3.14 1.59
CA ASN A 88 8.04 -2.69 2.73
C ASN A 88 9.39 -2.04 2.31
N ARG A 89 9.81 -2.19 1.05
CA ARG A 89 11.09 -1.66 0.53
C ARG A 89 10.99 -0.21 0.03
N VAL A 90 9.79 0.39 0.04
CA VAL A 90 9.57 1.77 -0.41
C VAL A 90 10.48 2.72 0.35
N SER A 91 11.26 3.51 -0.40
CA SER A 91 12.26 4.44 0.12
C SER A 91 11.82 5.92 0.11
N ILE A 92 10.55 6.17 -0.24
CA ILE A 92 9.98 7.52 -0.24
C ILE A 92 9.94 8.04 1.21
N LYS A 93 10.47 9.25 1.42
CA LYS A 93 10.57 9.88 2.74
C LYS A 93 9.18 10.05 3.37
N ASP A 94 9.13 9.88 4.70
CA ASP A 94 7.92 10.07 5.51
C ASP A 94 6.73 9.21 5.07
N SER A 95 7.02 8.09 4.40
CA SER A 95 6.02 7.14 3.95
C SER A 95 5.52 6.26 5.09
N VAL A 96 4.25 5.86 4.99
CA VAL A 96 3.60 4.92 5.90
C VAL A 96 2.73 3.93 5.13
N LYS A 97 2.80 2.67 5.52
CA LYS A 97 1.99 1.56 5.01
C LYS A 97 1.07 1.08 6.12
N PHE A 98 -0.21 0.93 5.81
CA PHE A 98 -1.16 0.22 6.64
C PHE A 98 -1.35 -1.18 6.09
N ALA A 99 -1.28 -2.18 6.98
CA ALA A 99 -1.49 -3.58 6.65
C ALA A 99 -2.68 -4.12 7.45
N ILE A 100 -3.63 -4.74 6.76
CA ILE A 100 -4.77 -5.45 7.34
C ILE A 100 -4.62 -6.92 6.94
N TYR A 101 -4.90 -7.82 7.88
CA TYR A 101 -4.98 -9.24 7.61
C TYR A 101 -6.33 -9.80 8.06
N ILE A 102 -7.07 -10.36 7.12
CA ILE A 102 -8.31 -11.08 7.38
C ILE A 102 -7.94 -12.52 7.74
N PRO A 103 -8.26 -12.99 8.95
CA PRO A 103 -7.94 -14.34 9.38
C PRO A 103 -8.77 -15.39 8.62
N ALA A 104 -8.66 -16.65 9.05
CA ALA A 104 -9.49 -17.73 8.53
C ALA A 104 -11.00 -17.36 8.53
N PRO A 105 -11.77 -17.77 7.49
CA PRO A 105 -11.37 -18.67 6.41
C PRO A 105 -10.74 -17.99 5.18
N SER A 106 -10.73 -16.65 5.11
CA SER A 106 -10.29 -15.94 3.90
C SER A 106 -8.77 -15.87 3.76
N PHE A 107 -8.01 -15.74 4.87
CA PHE A 107 -6.55 -15.60 4.87
C PHE A 107 -6.05 -14.55 3.87
N PHE A 108 -6.58 -13.34 3.94
CA PHE A 108 -6.37 -12.29 2.93
C PHE A 108 -5.69 -11.06 3.53
N GLY A 109 -4.57 -10.66 2.96
CA GLY A 109 -3.84 -9.43 3.29
C GLY A 109 -4.18 -8.28 2.34
N ALA A 110 -4.33 -7.08 2.90
CA ALA A 110 -4.46 -5.83 2.17
C ALA A 110 -3.44 -4.80 2.66
N TYR A 111 -2.87 -4.05 1.72
CA TYR A 111 -1.73 -3.16 1.93
C TYR A 111 -1.97 -1.81 1.27
N VAL A 112 -2.00 -0.74 2.06
CA VAL A 112 -2.19 0.63 1.54
C VAL A 112 -1.00 1.48 1.92
N GLY A 113 -0.28 1.97 0.92
CA GLY A 113 0.89 2.82 1.09
C GLY A 113 0.56 4.29 0.90
N PHE A 114 1.15 5.14 1.72
CA PHE A 114 1.01 6.59 1.65
C PHE A 114 2.36 7.31 1.74
N ALA A 115 2.42 8.49 1.13
CA ALA A 115 3.49 9.47 1.34
C ALA A 115 2.96 10.89 1.07
N PRO A 116 3.49 11.92 1.75
CA PRO A 116 3.17 13.31 1.46
C PRO A 116 3.51 13.69 0.00
N THR A 117 2.85 14.70 -0.58
CA THR A 117 3.09 15.13 -1.98
C THR A 117 4.11 16.27 -2.15
N ALA A 118 4.42 17.02 -1.08
CA ALA A 118 5.50 18.04 -0.88
C ALA A 118 5.04 18.97 0.26
N GLU A 119 5.85 19.54 1.17
CA GLU A 119 7.28 19.40 1.54
C GLU A 119 7.43 18.78 2.94
#